data_AF-A0A9P7D5F2-F1
#
_entry.id   AF-A0A9P7D5F2-F1
#
_cell.length_a   1.000
_cell.length_b   1.000
_cell.length_c   1.000
_cell.angle_alpha   90.00
_cell.angle_beta   90.00
_cell.angle_gamma   90.00
#
_symmetry.space_group_name_H-M   'P 1'
#
loop_
_entity.id
_entity.type
_entity.pdbx_description
1 polymer ?
#
loop_
_entity_poly.entity_id
_entity_poly.type
_entity_poly.pdbx_seq_one_letter_code
_entity_poly.pdbx_strand_id
1 'polypeptide(L)'
;MSVSDTFGLQLAKYTNGEVWLVTILSYSRLSKVAASAVLIYDYLVTLHSEAQWSWGRKWGIIRIVFTISRYVPFAGALMTSYSAVKTWGTQNCAPFNDAVNGIHFLGIIASEGLLISRVYAFSGNKRAYLIILLSFGLAIMVVCVILSAAPINFNIPGPVAPPCVLEGARSSALPYGLLMFFEIVLMSTTAFLRYRHYLGSQSALIRSIYRDGLLYMFCITMISIVNVIVIVVLPLSYSEMLNTPQIVAHSVLASRILFNLQATREQPFLSTTSMELLSRPHEFQARSGGSVTLN
;
A
#
# COMPACT_ATOMS: atom_id res chain seq x y z
N MET A 1 -6.60 57.64 1.78
CA MET A 1 -6.50 56.19 1.50
C MET A 1 -7.92 55.65 1.54
N SER A 2 -8.55 55.53 0.37
CA SER A 2 -10.00 55.37 0.22
C SER A 2 -10.46 53.94 0.46
N VAL A 3 -11.63 53.79 1.10
CA VAL A 3 -12.33 52.52 1.37
C VAL A 3 -12.58 51.69 0.09
N SER A 4 -12.56 52.33 -1.08
CA SER A 4 -12.71 51.66 -2.39
C SER A 4 -11.50 50.81 -2.78
N ASP A 5 -10.28 51.23 -2.39
CA ASP A 5 -9.05 50.51 -2.73
C ASP A 5 -8.88 49.24 -1.88
N THR A 6 -9.32 49.29 -0.61
CA THR A 6 -9.33 48.12 0.27
C THR A 6 -10.39 47.10 -0.11
N PHE A 7 -11.54 47.54 -0.62
CA PHE A 7 -12.59 46.63 -1.10
C PHE A 7 -12.18 45.91 -2.40
N GLY A 8 -11.55 46.61 -3.35
CA GLY A 8 -11.00 46.01 -4.56
C GLY A 8 -9.89 44.98 -4.28
N LEU A 9 -9.00 45.27 -3.32
CA LEU A 9 -7.97 44.33 -2.88
C LEU A 9 -8.55 43.09 -2.18
N GLN A 10 -9.62 43.25 -1.38
CA GLN A 10 -10.32 42.13 -0.75
C GLN A 10 -11.03 41.25 -1.78
N LEU A 11 -11.70 41.85 -2.77
CA LEU A 11 -12.34 41.12 -3.87
C LEU A 11 -11.32 40.43 -4.78
N ALA A 12 -10.20 41.07 -5.10
CA ALA A 12 -9.11 40.45 -5.87
C ALA A 12 -8.48 39.29 -5.08
N LYS A 13 -8.31 39.42 -3.76
CA LYS A 13 -7.80 38.33 -2.91
C LYS A 13 -8.80 37.19 -2.80
N TYR A 14 -10.09 37.49 -2.76
CA TYR A 14 -11.18 36.51 -2.70
C TYR A 14 -11.32 35.74 -4.02
N THR A 15 -11.38 36.45 -5.15
CA THR A 15 -11.45 35.86 -6.50
C THR A 15 -10.20 35.06 -6.84
N ASN A 16 -9.00 35.55 -6.50
CA ASN A 16 -7.79 34.76 -6.63
C ASN A 16 -7.84 33.51 -5.73
N GLY A 17 -8.29 33.63 -4.48
CA GLY A 17 -8.45 32.51 -3.56
C GLY A 17 -9.37 31.40 -4.10
N GLU A 18 -10.51 31.78 -4.67
CA GLU A 18 -11.46 30.86 -5.32
C GLU A 18 -10.83 30.15 -6.53
N VAL A 19 -10.11 30.87 -7.40
CA VAL A 19 -9.42 30.29 -8.57
C VAL A 19 -8.32 29.31 -8.16
N TRP A 20 -7.54 29.64 -7.13
CA TRP A 20 -6.53 28.72 -6.58
C TRP A 20 -7.17 27.46 -5.99
N LEU A 21 -8.25 27.61 -5.22
CA LEU A 21 -8.98 26.47 -4.65
C LEU A 21 -9.54 25.54 -5.74
N VAL A 22 -10.18 26.08 -6.78
CA VAL A 22 -10.72 25.28 -7.91
C VAL A 22 -9.59 24.53 -8.63
N THR A 23 -8.44 25.17 -8.81
CA THR A 23 -7.26 24.57 -9.44
C THR A 23 -6.72 23.41 -8.60
N ILE A 24 -6.60 23.58 -7.28
CA ILE A 24 -6.14 22.54 -6.34
C ILE A 24 -7.09 21.34 -6.32
N LEU A 25 -8.40 21.62 -6.23
CA LEU A 25 -9.42 20.58 -6.29
C LEU A 25 -9.36 19.81 -7.61
N SER A 26 -9.06 20.49 -8.72
CA SER A 26 -8.86 19.82 -10.01
C SER A 26 -7.64 18.89 -9.96
N TYR A 27 -6.48 19.36 -9.51
CA TYR A 27 -5.28 18.52 -9.39
C TYR A 27 -5.48 17.31 -8.48
N SER A 28 -6.16 17.47 -7.35
CA SER A 28 -6.46 16.35 -6.43
C SER A 28 -7.41 15.32 -7.04
N ARG A 29 -8.40 15.75 -7.86
CA ARG A 29 -9.26 14.82 -8.59
C ARG A 29 -8.47 14.04 -9.64
N LEU A 30 -7.61 14.72 -10.40
CA LEU A 30 -6.74 14.10 -11.39
C LEU A 30 -5.79 13.06 -10.76
N SER A 31 -5.17 13.36 -9.61
CA SER A 31 -4.28 12.42 -8.93
C SER A 31 -5.02 11.15 -8.48
N LYS A 32 -6.24 11.30 -7.96
CA LYS A 32 -7.11 10.18 -7.52
C LYS A 32 -7.54 9.29 -8.68
N VAL A 33 -7.91 9.88 -9.82
CA VAL A 33 -8.27 9.14 -11.04
C VAL A 33 -7.05 8.41 -11.61
N ALA A 34 -5.89 9.07 -11.68
CA ALA A 34 -4.65 8.46 -12.13
C ALA A 34 -4.23 7.27 -11.24
N ALA A 35 -4.31 7.43 -9.91
CA ALA A 35 -4.05 6.34 -8.98
C ALA A 35 -5.02 5.17 -9.18
N SER A 36 -6.30 5.44 -9.41
CA SER A 36 -7.29 4.39 -9.69
C SER A 36 -6.98 3.65 -11.00
N ALA A 37 -6.54 4.36 -12.04
CA ALA A 37 -6.13 3.75 -13.30
C ALA A 37 -4.88 2.85 -13.12
N VAL A 38 -3.90 3.30 -12.33
CA VAL A 38 -2.72 2.49 -11.97
C VAL A 38 -3.13 1.24 -11.19
N LEU A 39 -4.07 1.34 -10.26
CA LEU A 39 -4.59 0.20 -9.49
C LEU A 39 -5.24 -0.85 -10.41
N ILE A 40 -6.10 -0.41 -11.33
CA ILE A 40 -6.75 -1.29 -12.32
C ILE A 40 -5.71 -1.94 -13.23
N TYR A 41 -4.77 -1.14 -13.75
CA TYR A 41 -3.70 -1.65 -14.61
C TYR A 41 -2.86 -2.71 -13.91
N ASP A 42 -2.42 -2.45 -12.68
CA ASP A 42 -1.66 -3.40 -11.89
C ASP A 42 -2.43 -4.70 -11.62
N TYR A 43 -3.72 -4.58 -11.32
CA TYR A 43 -4.61 -5.73 -11.14
C TYR A 43 -4.67 -6.60 -12.39
N LEU A 44 -4.90 -6.01 -13.56
CA LEU A 44 -4.98 -6.75 -14.82
C LEU A 44 -3.66 -7.48 -15.14
N VAL A 45 -2.52 -6.82 -14.92
CA VAL A 45 -1.19 -7.42 -15.16
C VAL A 45 -0.91 -8.56 -14.17
N THR A 46 -1.33 -8.43 -12.91
CA THR A 46 -1.02 -9.40 -11.86
C THR A 46 -2.10 -10.47 -11.67
N LEU A 47 -3.22 -10.40 -12.40
CA LEU A 47 -4.34 -11.33 -12.32
C LEU A 47 -3.93 -12.78 -12.60
N HIS A 48 -3.02 -12.99 -13.54
CA HIS A 48 -2.51 -14.34 -13.85
C HIS A 48 -1.77 -14.95 -12.66
N SER A 49 -0.84 -14.20 -12.06
CA SER A 49 -0.09 -14.63 -10.87
C SER A 49 -1.01 -14.81 -9.65
N GLU A 50 -2.02 -13.95 -9.51
CA GLU A 50 -3.02 -14.08 -8.45
C GLU A 50 -3.87 -15.34 -8.62
N ALA A 51 -4.31 -15.64 -9.84
CA ALA A 51 -5.10 -16.82 -10.14
C ALA A 51 -4.29 -18.09 -9.83
N GLN A 52 -3.03 -18.16 -10.26
CA GLN A 52 -2.14 -19.29 -9.94
C GLN A 52 -1.96 -19.48 -8.44
N TRP A 53 -1.79 -18.39 -7.68
CA TRP A 53 -1.58 -18.50 -6.25
C TRP A 53 -2.85 -18.82 -5.44
N SER A 54 -3.98 -18.25 -5.86
CA SER A 54 -5.24 -18.34 -5.13
C SER A 54 -6.00 -19.65 -5.39
N TRP A 55 -5.77 -20.26 -6.56
CA TRP A 55 -6.44 -21.49 -6.97
C TRP A 55 -5.88 -22.70 -6.19
N GLY A 56 -6.77 -23.45 -5.52
CA GLY A 56 -6.43 -24.70 -4.84
C GLY A 56 -5.75 -24.57 -3.47
N ARG A 57 -5.42 -23.36 -3.00
CA ARG A 57 -4.77 -23.15 -1.69
C ARG A 57 -5.78 -22.88 -0.57
N LYS A 58 -5.52 -23.38 0.64
CA LYS A 58 -6.37 -23.11 1.83
C LYS A 58 -6.33 -21.62 2.21
N TRP A 59 -7.45 -21.10 2.73
CA TRP A 59 -7.53 -19.74 3.26
C TRP A 59 -6.76 -19.63 4.58
N GLY A 60 -5.60 -18.98 4.53
CA GLY A 60 -4.78 -18.67 5.71
C GLY A 60 -4.74 -17.17 5.98
N ILE A 61 -4.18 -16.79 7.14
CA ILE A 61 -4.13 -15.40 7.62
C ILE A 61 -3.48 -14.46 6.58
N ILE A 62 -2.33 -14.84 6.03
CA ILE A 62 -1.60 -14.02 5.02
C ILE A 62 -2.47 -13.81 3.77
N ARG A 63 -3.28 -14.80 3.38
CA ARG A 63 -4.19 -14.67 2.25
C ARG A 63 -5.33 -13.71 2.52
N ILE A 64 -5.91 -13.76 3.70
CA ILE A 64 -6.96 -12.82 4.11
C ILE A 64 -6.40 -11.40 4.10
N VAL A 65 -5.25 -11.18 4.74
CA VAL A 65 -4.59 -9.86 4.80
C VAL A 65 -4.24 -9.36 3.38
N PHE A 66 -3.76 -10.24 2.51
CA PHE A 66 -3.51 -9.91 1.10
C PHE A 66 -4.78 -9.50 0.35
N THR A 67 -5.85 -10.29 0.47
CA THR A 67 -7.14 -9.98 -0.16
C THR A 67 -7.67 -8.64 0.34
N ILE A 68 -7.60 -8.35 1.64
CA ILE A 68 -8.01 -7.06 2.19
C ILE A 68 -7.15 -5.93 1.60
N SER A 69 -5.82 -6.04 1.66
CA SER A 69 -4.88 -5.05 1.12
C SER A 69 -5.11 -4.77 -0.37
N ARG A 70 -5.50 -5.78 -1.14
CA ARG A 70 -5.67 -5.68 -2.60
C ARG A 70 -7.04 -5.17 -3.03
N TYR A 71 -8.12 -5.59 -2.37
CA TYR A 71 -9.49 -5.28 -2.80
C TYR A 71 -10.11 -4.07 -2.08
N VAL A 72 -9.70 -3.76 -0.85
CA VAL A 72 -10.21 -2.59 -0.10
C VAL A 72 -9.87 -1.26 -0.79
N PRO A 73 -8.68 -1.04 -1.38
CA PRO A 73 -8.37 0.18 -2.12
C PRO A 73 -9.29 0.43 -3.32
N PHE A 74 -9.84 -0.60 -3.96
CA PHE A 74 -10.84 -0.42 -5.02
C PHE A 74 -12.13 0.21 -4.48
N ALA A 75 -12.62 -0.27 -3.33
CA ALA A 75 -13.78 0.34 -2.67
C ALA A 75 -13.49 1.80 -2.29
N GLY A 76 -12.31 2.07 -1.72
CA GLY A 76 -11.88 3.43 -1.37
C GLY A 76 -11.81 4.36 -2.59
N ALA A 77 -11.22 3.89 -3.69
CA ALA A 77 -11.12 4.63 -4.95
C ALA A 77 -12.49 4.94 -5.57
N LEU A 78 -13.41 3.96 -5.58
CA LEU A 78 -14.77 4.14 -6.06
C LEU A 78 -15.54 5.17 -5.22
N MET A 79 -15.49 5.05 -3.89
CA MET A 79 -16.18 5.98 -3.00
C MET A 79 -15.57 7.39 -3.09
N THR A 80 -14.26 7.52 -3.22
CA THR A 80 -13.59 8.80 -3.40
C THR A 80 -13.98 9.46 -4.72
N SER A 81 -14.08 8.67 -5.80
CA SER A 81 -14.52 9.14 -7.12
C SER A 81 -16.00 9.58 -7.09
N TYR A 82 -16.85 8.82 -6.40
CA TYR A 82 -18.24 9.19 -6.18
C TYR A 82 -18.37 10.51 -5.42
N SER A 83 -17.57 10.71 -4.36
CA SER A 83 -17.52 11.97 -3.62
C SER A 83 -17.11 13.16 -4.48
N ALA A 84 -16.20 12.94 -5.43
CA ALA A 84 -15.71 14.01 -6.29
C ALA A 84 -16.76 14.52 -7.30
N VAL A 85 -17.73 13.69 -7.67
CA VAL A 85 -18.80 14.04 -8.63
C VAL A 85 -20.09 14.45 -7.92
N LYS A 86 -20.33 13.94 -6.72
CA LYS A 86 -21.54 14.26 -5.95
C LYS A 86 -21.50 15.68 -5.41
N THR A 87 -22.55 16.45 -5.71
CA THR A 87 -22.77 17.76 -5.08
C THR A 87 -23.51 17.57 -3.77
N TRP A 88 -22.79 17.70 -2.66
CA TRP A 88 -23.35 17.67 -1.32
C TRP A 88 -23.92 19.06 -1.02
N GLY A 89 -25.22 19.27 -1.26
CA GLY A 89 -25.88 20.55 -1.00
C GLY A 89 -25.88 20.91 0.49
N THR A 90 -27.01 20.71 1.18
CA THR A 90 -27.14 20.93 2.64
C THR A 90 -27.07 19.63 3.45
N GLN A 91 -26.77 18.50 2.81
CA GLN A 91 -26.72 17.18 3.47
C GLN A 91 -25.42 16.97 4.26
N ASN A 92 -25.54 16.37 5.45
CA ASN A 92 -24.40 15.97 6.27
C ASN A 92 -23.59 14.87 5.55
N CYS A 93 -22.38 15.22 5.11
CA CYS A 93 -21.43 14.34 4.42
C CYS A 93 -20.39 13.70 5.37
N ALA A 94 -20.36 14.11 6.65
CA ALA A 94 -19.49 13.56 7.68
C ALA A 94 -19.48 12.01 7.75
N PRO A 95 -20.62 11.30 7.85
CA PRO A 95 -20.59 9.83 7.95
C PRO A 95 -20.02 9.16 6.70
N PHE A 96 -20.16 9.78 5.53
CA PHE A 96 -19.58 9.27 4.30
C PHE A 96 -18.06 9.45 4.30
N ASN A 97 -17.56 10.62 4.71
CA ASN A 97 -16.12 10.88 4.82
C ASN A 97 -15.47 9.96 5.86
N ASP A 98 -16.13 9.72 6.99
CA ASP A 98 -15.66 8.78 8.02
C ASP A 98 -15.59 7.35 7.48
N ALA A 99 -16.59 6.91 6.71
CA ALA A 99 -16.57 5.61 6.06
C ALA A 99 -15.43 5.47 5.04
N VAL A 100 -15.20 6.50 4.22
CA VAL A 100 -14.08 6.55 3.26
C VAL A 100 -12.74 6.46 4.00
N ASN A 101 -12.56 7.23 5.08
CA ASN A 101 -11.35 7.19 5.89
C ASN A 101 -11.14 5.81 6.52
N GLY A 102 -12.19 5.18 7.06
CA GLY A 102 -12.12 3.83 7.63
C GLY A 102 -11.65 2.78 6.63
N ILE A 103 -12.15 2.83 5.39
CA ILE A 103 -11.72 1.96 4.30
C ILE A 103 -10.24 2.19 3.95
N HIS A 104 -9.82 3.45 3.88
CA HIS A 104 -8.43 3.81 3.65
C HIS A 104 -7.49 3.27 4.75
N PHE A 105 -7.86 3.46 6.02
CA PHE A 105 -7.11 2.91 7.16
C PHE A 105 -7.00 1.39 7.11
N LEU A 106 -8.11 0.70 6.80
CA LEU A 106 -8.12 -0.76 6.68
C LEU A 106 -7.16 -1.25 5.58
N GLY A 107 -7.10 -0.55 4.46
CA GLY A 107 -6.16 -0.85 3.36
C GLY A 107 -4.69 -0.67 3.78
N ILE A 108 -4.38 0.38 4.53
CA ILE A 108 -3.03 0.62 5.06
C ILE A 108 -2.64 -0.48 6.06
N ILE A 109 -3.49 -0.77 7.06
CA ILE A 109 -3.23 -1.81 8.07
C ILE A 109 -2.95 -3.16 7.41
N ALA A 110 -3.74 -3.51 6.39
CA ALA A 110 -3.55 -4.76 5.67
C ALA A 110 -2.22 -4.77 4.90
N SER A 111 -1.83 -3.66 4.26
CA SER A 111 -0.57 -3.53 3.54
C SER A 111 0.64 -3.59 4.47
N GLU A 112 0.58 -2.93 5.63
CA GLU A 112 1.58 -3.02 6.69
C GLU A 112 1.70 -4.44 7.24
N GLY A 113 0.57 -5.13 7.41
CA GLY A 113 0.54 -6.55 7.79
C GLY A 113 1.32 -7.44 6.81
N LEU A 114 1.25 -7.16 5.50
CA LEU A 114 2.05 -7.87 4.50
C LEU A 114 3.55 -7.57 4.65
N LEU A 115 3.93 -6.32 4.91
CA LEU A 115 5.34 -5.96 5.15
C LEU A 115 5.89 -6.64 6.40
N ILE A 116 5.13 -6.64 7.51
CA ILE A 116 5.49 -7.36 8.75
C ILE A 116 5.65 -8.86 8.49
N SER A 117 4.72 -9.47 7.74
CA SER A 117 4.78 -10.89 7.39
C SER A 117 6.08 -11.24 6.65
N ARG A 118 6.57 -10.31 5.84
CA ARG A 118 7.84 -10.45 5.12
C ARG A 118 9.03 -10.35 6.07
N VAL A 119 9.05 -9.37 6.98
CA VAL A 119 10.13 -9.28 7.99
C VAL A 119 10.20 -10.56 8.82
N TYR A 120 9.04 -11.11 9.18
CA TYR A 120 8.94 -12.39 9.88
C TYR A 120 9.55 -13.55 9.06
N ALA A 121 9.22 -13.64 7.77
CA ALA A 121 9.81 -14.66 6.88
C ALA A 121 11.35 -14.52 6.80
N PHE A 122 11.87 -13.30 6.64
CA PHE A 122 13.31 -13.04 6.58
C PHE A 122 14.04 -13.24 7.91
N SER A 123 13.33 -13.14 9.03
CA SER A 123 13.91 -13.44 10.35
C SER A 123 14.17 -14.94 10.58
N GLY A 124 13.81 -15.80 9.62
CA GLY A 124 13.85 -17.25 9.78
C GLY A 124 12.68 -17.78 10.59
N ASN A 125 11.49 -17.18 10.45
CA ASN A 125 10.27 -17.52 11.19
C ASN A 125 10.39 -17.39 12.72
N LYS A 126 11.23 -16.46 13.20
CA LYS A 126 11.36 -16.18 14.63
C LYS A 126 10.18 -15.35 15.10
N ARG A 127 9.31 -15.93 15.92
CA ARG A 127 8.08 -15.29 16.43
C ARG A 127 8.33 -13.98 17.17
N ALA A 128 9.52 -13.80 17.74
CA ALA A 128 9.92 -12.57 18.42
C ALA A 128 9.75 -11.32 17.53
N TYR A 129 10.25 -11.36 16.28
CA TYR A 129 10.13 -10.20 15.37
C TYR A 129 8.69 -9.89 15.01
N LEU A 130 7.86 -10.93 14.82
CA LEU A 130 6.44 -10.76 14.55
C LEU A 130 5.72 -10.10 15.73
N ILE A 131 5.95 -10.59 16.96
CA ILE A 131 5.31 -10.05 18.16
C ILE A 131 5.74 -8.60 18.39
N ILE A 132 7.03 -8.30 18.26
CA ILE A 132 7.57 -6.94 18.46
C ILE A 132 7.02 -5.96 17.42
N LEU A 133 7.02 -6.32 16.14
CA LEU A 133 6.52 -5.42 15.09
C LEU A 133 5.00 -5.26 15.14
N LEU A 134 4.26 -6.32 15.48
CA LEU A 134 2.82 -6.25 15.63
C LEU A 134 2.42 -5.42 16.86
N SER A 135 3.11 -5.58 18.00
CA SER A 135 2.84 -4.77 19.19
C SER A 135 3.19 -3.30 18.95
N PHE A 136 4.28 -3.02 18.24
CA PHE A 136 4.66 -1.67 17.88
C PHE A 136 3.66 -1.02 16.91
N GLY A 137 3.24 -1.74 15.87
CA GLY A 137 2.21 -1.27 14.94
C GLY A 137 0.85 -1.05 15.64
N LEU A 138 0.47 -1.93 16.56
CA LEU A 138 -0.74 -1.77 17.36
C LEU A 138 -0.68 -0.53 18.27
N ALA A 139 0.47 -0.27 18.91
CA ALA A 139 0.66 0.92 19.73
C ALA A 139 0.50 2.20 18.90
N ILE A 140 1.10 2.24 17.70
CA ILE A 140 0.93 3.38 16.77
C ILE A 140 -0.53 3.55 16.38
N MET A 141 -1.21 2.47 16.01
CA MET A 141 -2.65 2.47 15.70
C MET A 141 -3.49 3.07 16.83
N VAL A 142 -3.25 2.64 18.07
CA VAL A 142 -3.95 3.18 19.26
C VAL A 142 -3.70 4.68 19.39
N VAL A 143 -2.45 5.14 19.24
CA VAL A 143 -2.11 6.57 19.26
C VAL A 143 -2.84 7.33 18.15
N CYS A 144 -2.89 6.80 16.93
CA CYS A 144 -3.61 7.42 15.81
C CYS A 144 -5.12 7.56 16.09
N VAL A 145 -5.76 6.55 16.70
CA VAL A 145 -7.18 6.59 17.08
C VAL A 145 -7.42 7.64 18.16
N ILE A 146 -6.56 7.71 19.19
CA ILE A 146 -6.65 8.72 20.25
C ILE A 146 -6.53 10.14 19.67
N LEU A 147 -5.55 10.37 18.80
CA LEU A 147 -5.35 11.66 18.14
C LEU A 147 -6.52 12.05 17.22
N SER A 148 -7.22 11.05 16.66
CA SER A 148 -8.42 11.28 15.84
C SER A 148 -9.66 11.60 16.70
N ALA A 149 -9.78 11.00 17.88
CA ALA A 149 -10.88 11.24 18.81
C ALA A 149 -10.74 12.58 19.58
N ALA A 150 -9.51 13.02 19.81
CA ALA A 150 -9.19 14.28 20.47
C ALA A 150 -8.16 15.07 19.63
N PRO A 151 -8.59 15.71 18.54
CA PRO A 151 -7.68 16.45 17.67
C PRO A 151 -7.03 17.61 18.42
N ILE A 152 -5.71 17.71 18.32
CA ILE A 152 -4.95 18.83 18.87
C ILE A 152 -5.27 20.06 18.02
N ASN A 153 -5.91 21.07 18.62
CA ASN A 153 -6.20 22.33 17.97
C ASN A 153 -4.90 23.14 17.81
N PHE A 154 -4.28 23.03 16.66
CA PHE A 154 -3.29 24.03 16.23
C PHE A 154 -4.09 25.28 15.85
N ASN A 155 -4.12 26.29 16.73
CA ASN A 155 -4.79 27.59 16.54
C ASN A 155 -4.19 28.39 15.37
N ILE A 156 -4.31 27.87 14.15
CA ILE A 156 -3.83 28.49 12.92
C ILE A 156 -5.06 29.01 12.17
N PRO A 157 -5.20 30.33 11.98
CA PRO A 157 -6.32 30.89 11.24
C PRO A 157 -6.23 30.46 9.77
N GLY A 158 -7.07 29.52 9.39
CA GLY A 158 -7.27 29.06 8.01
C GLY A 158 -8.73 29.25 7.61
N PRO A 159 -9.02 29.53 6.32
CA PRO A 159 -10.39 29.61 5.84
C PRO A 159 -11.11 28.28 6.10
N VAL A 160 -12.33 28.36 6.64
CA VAL A 160 -13.19 27.21 6.86
C VAL A 160 -13.55 26.64 5.49
N ALA A 161 -12.99 25.46 5.16
CA ALA A 161 -13.34 24.78 3.94
C ALA A 161 -14.84 24.42 3.93
N PRO A 162 -15.48 24.35 2.75
CA PRO A 162 -16.87 23.94 2.66
C PRO A 162 -17.08 22.58 3.34
N PRO A 163 -18.21 22.36 4.02
CA PRO A 163 -18.43 21.24 4.94
C PRO A 163 -18.30 19.83 4.33
N CYS A 164 -18.07 19.71 3.02
CA CYS A 164 -18.02 18.45 2.27
C CYS A 164 -16.81 18.32 1.34
N VAL A 165 -15.74 19.09 1.57
CA VAL A 165 -14.44 18.81 0.96
C VAL A 165 -13.67 17.89 1.91
N LEU A 166 -13.11 16.80 1.38
CA LEU A 166 -12.18 15.95 2.13
C LEU A 166 -10.88 16.73 2.31
N GLU A 167 -10.80 17.56 3.35
CA GLU A 167 -9.57 18.19 3.82
C GLU A 167 -9.13 17.50 5.11
N GLY A 168 -7.84 17.15 5.16
CA GLY A 168 -7.23 16.61 6.37
C GLY A 168 -6.91 17.77 7.31
N ALA A 169 -7.17 17.59 8.61
CA ALA A 169 -6.70 18.54 9.60
C ALA A 169 -5.15 18.53 9.64
N ARG A 170 -4.52 19.65 10.03
CA ARG A 170 -3.05 19.68 10.30
C ARG A 170 -2.65 18.59 11.30
N SER A 171 -3.56 18.20 12.20
CA SER A 171 -3.37 17.09 13.14
C SER A 171 -3.13 15.74 12.44
N SER A 172 -3.55 15.56 11.19
CA SER A 172 -3.24 14.38 10.37
C SER A 172 -1.75 14.23 10.04
N ALA A 173 -0.94 15.28 10.18
CA ALA A 173 0.51 15.17 10.02
C ALA A 173 1.15 14.16 11.00
N LEU A 174 0.62 14.09 12.23
CA LEU A 174 1.11 13.18 13.27
C LEU A 174 0.88 11.70 12.94
N PRO A 175 -0.33 11.22 12.63
CA PRO A 175 -0.56 9.81 12.30
C PRO A 175 0.21 9.38 11.03
N TYR A 176 0.29 10.21 10.00
CA TYR A 176 1.11 9.90 8.82
C TYR A 176 2.62 9.91 9.15
N GLY A 177 3.07 10.79 10.05
CA GLY A 177 4.45 10.79 10.55
C GLY A 177 4.80 9.53 11.35
N LEU A 178 3.88 9.04 12.19
CA LEU A 178 4.05 7.78 12.91
C LEU A 178 4.06 6.58 11.97
N LEU A 179 3.20 6.57 10.95
CA LEU A 179 3.21 5.54 9.90
C LEU A 179 4.55 5.53 9.15
N MET A 180 5.03 6.70 8.70
CA MET A 180 6.34 6.84 8.05
C MET A 180 7.48 6.33 8.95
N PHE A 181 7.43 6.65 10.25
CA PHE A 181 8.41 6.13 11.21
C PHE A 181 8.37 4.60 11.29
N PHE A 182 7.16 4.01 11.34
CA PHE A 182 6.99 2.55 11.35
C PHE A 182 7.57 1.89 10.10
N GLU A 183 7.31 2.46 8.92
CA GLU A 183 7.86 1.96 7.66
C GLU A 183 9.39 2.02 7.62
N ILE A 184 10.00 3.09 8.15
CA ILE A 184 11.46 3.20 8.29
C ILE A 184 11.99 2.10 9.22
N VAL A 185 11.29 1.80 10.32
CA VAL A 185 11.65 0.68 11.22
C VAL A 185 11.55 -0.66 10.50
N LEU A 186 10.50 -0.90 9.70
CA LEU A 186 10.36 -2.13 8.92
C LEU A 186 11.46 -2.26 7.86
N MET A 187 11.73 -1.19 7.12
CA MET A 187 12.76 -1.15 6.09
C MET A 187 14.15 -1.38 6.70
N SER A 188 14.50 -0.67 7.77
CA SER A 188 15.79 -0.81 8.45
C SER A 188 15.97 -2.20 9.04
N THR A 189 14.94 -2.76 9.68
CA THR A 189 14.97 -4.14 10.21
C THR A 189 15.18 -5.15 9.08
N THR A 190 14.49 -4.98 7.95
CA THR A 190 14.66 -5.83 6.77
C THR A 190 16.06 -5.73 6.18
N ALA A 191 16.60 -4.51 6.07
CA ALA A 191 17.96 -4.27 5.58
C ALA A 191 19.03 -4.86 6.53
N PHE A 192 18.83 -4.75 7.84
CA PHE A 192 19.71 -5.34 8.85
C PHE A 192 19.70 -6.87 8.80
N LEU A 193 18.51 -7.47 8.77
CA LEU A 193 18.35 -8.93 8.63
C LEU A 193 19.01 -9.42 7.35
N ARG A 194 18.87 -8.67 6.25
CA ARG A 194 19.56 -8.95 4.98
C ARG A 194 21.06 -8.90 5.14
N TYR A 195 21.60 -7.82 5.70
CA TYR A 195 23.04 -7.64 5.87
C TYR A 195 23.64 -8.81 6.66
N ARG A 196 22.97 -9.21 7.73
CA ARG A 196 23.37 -10.37 8.54
C ARG A 196 23.32 -11.69 7.75
N HIS A 197 22.30 -11.89 6.92
CA HIS A 197 22.21 -13.11 6.10
C HIS A 197 23.21 -13.13 4.94
N TYR A 198 23.53 -11.96 4.38
CA TYR A 198 24.49 -11.78 3.29
C TYR A 198 25.91 -12.17 3.71
N LEU A 199 26.29 -11.89 4.96
CA LEU A 199 27.58 -12.33 5.52
C LEU A 199 27.75 -13.86 5.59
N GLY A 200 26.66 -14.63 5.51
CA GLY A 200 26.69 -16.09 5.63
C GLY A 200 26.29 -16.89 4.38
N SER A 201 25.89 -16.25 3.26
CA SER A 201 25.38 -16.97 2.08
C SER A 201 25.75 -16.28 0.76
N GLN A 202 26.35 -17.05 -0.17
CA GLN A 202 26.88 -16.61 -1.46
C GLN A 202 25.91 -16.81 -2.65
N SER A 203 24.65 -17.20 -2.41
CA SER A 203 23.75 -17.57 -3.53
C SER A 203 23.27 -16.34 -4.32
N ALA A 204 23.52 -16.34 -5.63
CA ALA A 204 23.12 -15.28 -6.56
C ALA A 204 21.59 -15.10 -6.68
N LEU A 205 20.82 -16.18 -6.50
CA LEU A 205 19.35 -16.14 -6.47
C LEU A 205 18.86 -15.29 -5.29
N ILE A 206 19.37 -15.57 -4.09
CA ILE A 206 19.09 -14.80 -2.87
C ILE A 206 19.44 -13.32 -3.08
N ARG A 207 20.53 -13.01 -3.78
CA ARG A 207 20.91 -11.61 -4.03
C ARG A 207 19.89 -10.82 -4.88
N SER A 208 19.36 -11.42 -5.95
CA SER A 208 18.38 -10.74 -6.83
C SER A 208 17.04 -10.52 -6.13
N ILE A 209 16.53 -11.56 -5.47
CA ILE A 209 15.22 -11.54 -4.79
C ILE A 209 15.19 -10.48 -3.67
N TYR A 210 16.30 -10.33 -2.96
CA TYR A 210 16.42 -9.35 -1.88
C TYR A 210 16.64 -7.92 -2.39
N ARG A 211 17.21 -7.73 -3.59
CA ARG A 211 17.32 -6.40 -4.21
C ARG A 211 15.93 -5.87 -4.55
N ASP A 212 15.12 -6.69 -5.20
CA ASP A 212 13.80 -6.26 -5.66
C ASP A 212 12.85 -6.05 -4.48
N GLY A 213 12.98 -6.89 -3.44
CA GLY A 213 12.19 -6.77 -2.23
C GLY A 213 12.37 -5.49 -1.42
N LEU A 214 13.62 -5.09 -1.20
CA LEU A 214 13.95 -3.85 -0.48
C LEU A 214 13.65 -2.62 -1.32
N LEU A 215 13.77 -2.71 -2.65
CA LEU A 215 13.42 -1.59 -3.54
C LEU A 215 11.94 -1.23 -3.39
N TYR A 216 11.05 -2.22 -3.34
CA TYR A 216 9.63 -1.94 -3.12
C TYR A 216 9.35 -1.31 -1.74
N MET A 217 9.95 -1.83 -0.67
CA MET A 217 9.83 -1.22 0.68
C MET A 217 10.38 0.21 0.71
N PHE A 218 11.51 0.46 0.05
CA PHE A 218 12.08 1.78 -0.09
C PHE A 218 11.16 2.74 -0.84
N CYS A 219 10.54 2.29 -1.94
CA CYS A 219 9.54 3.07 -2.66
C CYS A 219 8.33 3.42 -1.79
N ILE A 220 7.83 2.46 -1.00
CA ILE A 220 6.73 2.69 -0.05
C ILE A 220 7.12 3.80 0.94
N THR A 221 8.28 3.67 1.59
CA THR A 221 8.77 4.66 2.56
C THR A 221 8.96 6.04 1.93
N MET A 222 9.49 6.11 0.71
CA MET A 222 9.66 7.39 0.00
C MET A 222 8.32 8.06 -0.31
N ILE A 223 7.30 7.30 -0.71
CA ILE A 223 5.96 7.84 -0.96
C ILE A 223 5.36 8.39 0.34
N SER A 224 5.50 7.68 1.46
CA SER A 224 5.03 8.16 2.77
C SER A 224 5.80 9.39 3.26
N ILE A 225 7.11 9.49 3.01
CA ILE A 225 7.90 10.69 3.29
C ILE A 225 7.36 11.88 2.50
N VAL A 226 7.15 11.70 1.18
CA VAL A 226 6.62 12.75 0.31
C VAL A 226 5.22 13.18 0.77
N ASN A 227 4.36 12.25 1.19
CA ASN A 227 3.04 12.59 1.71
C ASN A 227 3.13 13.44 2.99
N VAL A 228 4.00 13.08 3.94
CA VAL A 228 4.19 13.88 5.17
C VAL A 228 4.75 15.27 4.85
N ILE A 229 5.69 15.37 3.91
CA ILE A 229 6.21 16.67 3.45
C ILE A 229 5.08 17.51 2.87
N VAL A 230 4.21 16.94 2.03
CA VAL A 230 3.04 17.63 1.47
C VAL A 230 2.12 18.14 2.58
N ILE A 231 1.81 17.31 3.59
CA ILE A 231 0.92 17.71 4.68
C ILE A 231 1.51 18.85 5.54
N VAL A 232 2.83 18.83 5.77
CA VAL A 232 3.50 19.81 6.65
C VAL A 232 3.80 21.13 5.92
N VAL A 233 4.28 21.04 4.67
CA VAL A 233 4.80 22.18 3.92
C VAL A 233 3.72 22.88 3.10
N LEU A 234 2.81 22.13 2.48
CA LEU A 234 1.79 22.70 1.60
C LEU A 234 0.55 23.17 2.38
N PRO A 235 -0.28 24.05 1.78
CA PRO A 235 -1.57 24.43 2.36
C PRO A 235 -2.47 23.21 2.60
N LEU A 236 -3.38 23.31 3.57
CA LEU A 236 -4.28 22.21 3.99
C LEU A 236 -5.07 21.60 2.83
N SER A 237 -5.42 22.40 1.84
CA SER A 237 -6.14 21.95 0.64
C SER A 237 -5.37 20.91 -0.20
N TYR A 238 -4.06 20.72 0.02
CA TYR A 238 -3.25 19.69 -0.63
C TYR A 238 -3.07 18.41 0.19
N SER A 239 -3.48 18.38 1.46
CA SER A 239 -3.15 17.28 2.39
C SER A 239 -3.71 15.92 1.93
N GLU A 240 -4.87 15.92 1.29
CA GLU A 240 -5.55 14.71 0.80
C GLU A 240 -5.19 14.36 -0.65
N MET A 241 -4.33 15.13 -1.30
CA MET A 241 -3.97 14.94 -2.71
C MET A 241 -3.21 13.62 -2.94
N LEU A 242 -2.35 13.26 -1.98
CA LEU A 242 -1.48 12.09 -2.06
C LEU A 242 -2.00 10.88 -1.28
N ASN A 243 -3.09 11.01 -0.52
CA ASN A 243 -3.65 9.92 0.27
C ASN A 243 -4.06 8.70 -0.60
N THR A 244 -4.90 8.91 -1.63
CA THR A 244 -5.29 7.82 -2.55
C THR A 244 -4.11 7.24 -3.33
N PRO A 245 -3.21 8.05 -3.95
CA PRO A 245 -1.98 7.53 -4.55
C PRO A 245 -1.11 6.72 -3.59
N GLN A 246 -0.95 7.16 -2.34
CA GLN A 246 -0.18 6.45 -1.32
C GLN A 246 -0.78 5.06 -1.07
N ILE A 247 -2.09 4.97 -0.85
CA ILE A 247 -2.76 3.71 -0.55
C ILE A 247 -2.70 2.74 -1.73
N VAL A 248 -2.91 3.24 -2.95
CA VAL A 248 -2.75 2.44 -4.17
C VAL A 248 -1.32 1.92 -4.28
N ALA A 249 -0.32 2.78 -4.08
CA ALA A 249 1.07 2.38 -4.14
C ALA A 249 1.41 1.33 -3.08
N HIS A 250 0.96 1.53 -1.84
CA HIS A 250 1.07 0.57 -0.75
C HIS A 250 0.51 -0.81 -1.13
N SER A 251 -0.71 -0.85 -1.66
CA SER A 251 -1.38 -2.08 -2.07
C SER A 251 -0.66 -2.79 -3.23
N VAL A 252 -0.29 -2.04 -4.28
CA VAL A 252 0.40 -2.57 -5.46
C VAL A 252 1.78 -3.10 -5.09
N LEU A 253 2.57 -2.30 -4.35
CA LEU A 253 3.92 -2.66 -3.96
C LEU A 253 3.90 -3.84 -2.98
N ALA A 254 3.00 -3.85 -2.00
CA ALA A 254 2.83 -4.98 -1.08
C ALA A 254 2.40 -6.27 -1.81
N SER A 255 1.54 -6.16 -2.82
CA SER A 255 1.14 -7.30 -3.65
C SER A 255 2.31 -7.86 -4.47
N ARG A 256 3.07 -7.00 -5.15
CA ARG A 256 4.25 -7.39 -5.94
C ARG A 256 5.33 -8.03 -5.08
N ILE A 257 5.53 -7.48 -3.88
CA ILE A 257 6.40 -8.06 -2.86
C ILE A 257 6.00 -9.52 -2.54
N LEU A 258 4.70 -9.77 -2.36
CA LEU A 258 4.19 -11.10 -2.03
C LEU A 258 4.38 -12.09 -3.19
N PHE A 259 4.05 -11.69 -4.42
CA PHE A 259 4.21 -12.55 -5.59
C PHE A 259 5.67 -12.91 -5.86
N ASN A 260 6.60 -11.96 -5.76
CA ASN A 260 8.02 -12.22 -5.96
C ASN A 260 8.57 -13.23 -4.94
N LEU A 261 8.07 -13.18 -3.70
CA LEU A 261 8.44 -14.14 -2.66
C LEU A 261 7.91 -15.55 -2.95
N GLN A 262 6.75 -15.67 -3.60
CA GLN A 262 6.12 -16.95 -3.90
C GLN A 262 6.67 -17.61 -5.15
N ALA A 263 6.85 -16.85 -6.24
CA ALA A 263 7.51 -17.34 -7.46
C ALA A 263 8.87 -17.96 -7.12
N THR A 264 9.57 -17.35 -6.15
CA THR A 264 10.83 -17.88 -5.62
C THR A 264 10.65 -19.20 -4.87
N ARG A 265 9.59 -19.39 -4.07
CA ARG A 265 9.38 -20.62 -3.30
C ARG A 265 9.09 -21.83 -4.20
N GLU A 266 8.53 -21.59 -5.39
CA GLU A 266 8.20 -22.63 -6.36
C GLU A 266 9.40 -23.06 -7.23
N GLN A 267 10.36 -22.17 -7.49
CA GLN A 267 11.58 -22.47 -8.25
C GLN A 267 12.48 -23.60 -7.70
N PRO A 268 12.80 -23.68 -6.38
CA PRO A 268 13.60 -24.80 -5.84
C PRO A 268 12.85 -26.12 -5.91
N PHE A 269 11.51 -26.10 -5.89
CA PHE A 269 10.70 -27.31 -6.03
C PHE A 269 10.78 -27.86 -7.46
N LEU A 270 10.62 -26.99 -8.47
CA LEU A 270 10.71 -27.38 -9.88
C LEU A 270 12.11 -27.85 -10.28
N SER A 271 13.18 -27.24 -9.77
CA SER A 271 14.56 -27.66 -10.05
C SER A 271 14.92 -29.00 -9.40
N THR A 272 14.38 -29.30 -8.22
CA THR A 272 14.54 -30.63 -7.58
C THR A 272 13.73 -31.69 -8.32
N THR A 273 12.47 -31.42 -8.65
CA THR A 273 11.61 -32.36 -9.40
C THR A 273 12.12 -32.61 -10.82
N SER A 274 12.68 -31.61 -11.50
CA SER A 274 13.28 -31.80 -12.83
C SER A 274 14.61 -32.56 -12.76
N MET A 275 15.43 -32.38 -11.73
CA MET A 275 16.59 -33.25 -11.47
C MET A 275 16.18 -34.69 -11.10
N GLU A 276 15.11 -34.89 -10.35
CA GLU A 276 14.56 -36.23 -10.07
C GLU A 276 13.96 -36.89 -11.33
N LEU A 277 13.31 -36.13 -12.20
CA LEU A 277 12.75 -36.63 -13.46
C LEU A 277 13.84 -36.98 -14.49
N LEU A 278 14.93 -36.19 -14.56
CA LEU A 278 16.07 -36.47 -15.43
C LEU A 278 17.00 -37.57 -14.89
N SER A 279 16.95 -37.88 -13.59
CA SER A 279 17.72 -38.96 -12.98
C SER A 279 16.99 -40.31 -12.98
N ARG A 280 15.70 -40.36 -13.37
CA ARG A 280 15.04 -41.62 -13.69
C ARG A 280 15.57 -42.14 -15.02
N PRO A 281 16.29 -43.28 -15.07
CA PRO A 281 16.68 -43.86 -16.35
C PRO A 281 15.39 -44.21 -17.11
N HIS A 282 15.30 -43.72 -18.34
CA HIS A 282 14.28 -44.13 -19.30
C HIS A 282 14.38 -45.65 -19.49
N GLU A 283 13.59 -46.43 -18.77
CA GLU A 283 13.27 -47.79 -19.20
C GLU A 283 12.37 -47.69 -20.44
N PHE A 284 13.01 -47.53 -21.59
CA PHE A 284 12.40 -47.70 -22.88
C PHE A 284 12.14 -49.20 -23.06
N GLN A 285 10.98 -49.67 -22.59
CA GLN A 285 10.58 -51.06 -22.72
C GLN A 285 10.23 -51.34 -24.19
N ALA A 286 11.23 -51.72 -24.98
CA ALA A 286 11.07 -52.22 -26.33
C ALA A 286 10.35 -53.58 -26.28
N ARG A 287 9.04 -53.58 -26.55
CA ARG A 287 8.26 -54.81 -26.75
C ARG A 287 8.30 -55.17 -28.24
N SER A 288 9.17 -56.10 -28.62
CA SER A 288 9.23 -56.65 -29.98
C SER A 288 9.80 -58.06 -30.02
N GLY A 289 8.96 -59.02 -30.44
CA GLY A 289 9.29 -60.41 -30.81
C GLY A 289 9.20 -61.39 -29.63
N GLY A 290 8.52 -62.53 -29.65
CA GLY A 290 7.96 -63.35 -30.74
C GLY A 290 8.14 -64.84 -30.36
N SER A 291 7.28 -65.71 -30.88
CA SER A 291 7.21 -67.19 -30.73
C SER A 291 6.39 -67.67 -29.51
N VAL A 292 5.18 -68.23 -29.64
CA VAL A 292 4.71 -69.40 -30.41
C VAL A 292 5.46 -70.68 -30.05
N THR A 293 4.78 -71.59 -29.33
CA THR A 293 4.77 -73.04 -29.56
C THR A 293 3.50 -73.64 -28.97
N LEU A 294 2.68 -74.21 -29.85
CA LEU A 294 1.63 -75.20 -29.60
C LEU A 294 2.26 -76.59 -29.77
N ASN A 295 1.92 -77.51 -28.86
CA ASN A 295 2.19 -78.97 -28.83
C ASN A 295 3.63 -79.46 -28.90
#